data_AF-A0A9E4T411-F1
#
_entry.id   AF-A0A9E4T411-F1
#
_cell.length_a   1.000
_cell.length_b   1.000
_cell.length_c   1.000
_cell.angle_alpha   90.00
_cell.angle_beta   90.00
_cell.angle_gamma   90.00
#
_symmetry.space_group_name_H-M   'P 1'
#
loop_
_entity.id
_entity.type
_entity.pdbx_description
1 polymer ?
#
loop_
_entity_poly.entity_id
_entity_poly.type
_entity_poly.pdbx_seq_one_letter_code
_entity_poly.pdbx_strand_id
1 'polypeptide(L)'
;MKVSTKGNKKLAALLEGINGDLELQQLWEAANINAVRRLGMSDHGPVHIQIVANGCVKILRLLVEAGVETSAVSEHGLTNEDAEVIVVLAACLHDIGMAVHRDNHENFSLMLGYPKARQLLAGLYDEPNLTTVVSEVLHAIIAHRRDVQPLSLEAGVLKVADALDMTQGRSRIPFESGAVNIHSVSAQAIEAVKIEKGEELPVRLDILLNNSAGIFQVDELLKRKLANSTLAPYVEVVAHLEGEEHKILDIHKF
;
A
#
# COMPACT_ATOMS: atom_id res chain seq x y z
N MET A 1 -7.94 -3.28 -12.75
CA MET A 1 -7.43 -2.15 -11.96
C MET A 1 -7.68 -0.81 -12.67
N LYS A 2 -8.09 0.20 -11.91
CA LYS A 2 -8.38 1.58 -12.31
C LYS A 2 -7.60 2.52 -11.40
N VAL A 3 -6.51 3.09 -11.89
CA VAL A 3 -5.70 4.10 -11.20
C VAL A 3 -5.64 5.34 -12.09
N SER A 4 -5.76 6.52 -11.51
CA SER A 4 -5.69 7.77 -12.29
C SER A 4 -4.26 8.01 -12.77
N THR A 5 -4.05 8.10 -14.10
CA THR A 5 -2.73 8.30 -14.70
C THR A 5 -2.30 9.76 -14.76
N LYS A 6 -3.23 10.73 -14.66
CA LYS A 6 -2.97 12.17 -14.84
C LYS A 6 -2.10 12.52 -16.06
N GLY A 7 -2.15 11.71 -17.12
CA GLY A 7 -1.36 11.91 -18.35
C GLY A 7 -0.04 11.15 -18.41
N ASN A 8 0.37 10.46 -17.34
CA ASN A 8 1.54 9.56 -17.34
C ASN A 8 1.31 8.38 -18.31
N LYS A 9 1.99 8.42 -19.46
CA LYS A 9 1.81 7.44 -20.54
C LYS A 9 2.38 6.07 -20.18
N LYS A 10 3.50 6.04 -19.45
CA LYS A 10 4.11 4.77 -19.00
C LYS A 10 3.20 4.06 -18.01
N LEU A 11 2.66 4.79 -17.04
CA LEU A 11 1.67 4.23 -16.12
C LEU A 11 0.42 3.76 -16.86
N ALA A 12 -0.09 4.49 -17.85
CA ALA A 12 -1.23 4.06 -18.64
C ALA A 12 -0.98 2.71 -19.35
N ALA A 13 0.16 2.58 -20.03
CA ALA A 13 0.55 1.34 -20.71
C ALA A 13 0.79 0.18 -19.72
N LEU A 14 1.39 0.45 -18.55
CA LEU A 14 1.52 -0.55 -17.50
C LEU A 14 0.14 -1.04 -17.01
N LEU A 15 -0.81 -0.12 -16.79
CA LEU A 15 -2.17 -0.47 -16.36
C LEU A 15 -2.90 -1.33 -17.40
N GLU A 16 -2.72 -1.05 -18.70
CA GLU A 16 -3.23 -1.89 -19.77
C GLU A 16 -2.64 -3.31 -19.69
N GLY A 17 -1.31 -3.42 -19.54
CA GLY A 17 -0.63 -4.70 -19.37
C GLY A 17 -1.15 -5.48 -18.17
N ILE A 18 -1.26 -4.84 -16.99
CA ILE A 18 -1.79 -5.47 -15.77
C ILE A 18 -3.24 -5.91 -15.95
N ASN A 19 -4.08 -5.10 -16.59
CA ASN A 19 -5.48 -5.42 -16.82
C ASN A 19 -5.69 -6.54 -17.86
N GLY A 20 -4.73 -6.76 -18.75
CA GLY A 20 -4.73 -7.85 -19.73
C GLY A 20 -4.06 -9.14 -19.25
N ASP A 21 -3.32 -9.12 -18.14
CA ASP A 21 -2.53 -10.27 -17.67
C ASP A 21 -3.40 -11.23 -16.83
N LEU A 22 -3.88 -12.29 -17.48
CA LEU A 22 -4.71 -13.32 -16.85
C LEU A 22 -3.98 -14.10 -15.73
N GLU A 23 -2.66 -14.26 -15.84
CA GLU A 23 -1.88 -14.97 -14.81
C GLU A 23 -1.83 -14.15 -13.52
N LEU A 24 -1.55 -12.85 -13.61
CA LEU A 24 -1.54 -11.94 -12.47
C LEU A 24 -2.92 -11.87 -11.79
N GLN A 25 -3.99 -11.81 -12.58
CA GLN A 25 -5.36 -11.87 -12.04
C GLN A 25 -5.64 -13.17 -11.29
N GLN A 26 -5.18 -14.30 -11.83
CA GLN A 26 -5.33 -15.60 -11.16
C GLN A 26 -4.46 -15.71 -9.89
N LEU A 27 -3.29 -15.08 -9.86
CA LEU A 27 -2.45 -14.99 -8.65
C LEU A 27 -3.16 -14.21 -7.54
N TRP A 28 -3.80 -13.08 -7.86
CA TRP A 28 -4.60 -12.34 -6.89
C TRP A 28 -5.78 -13.15 -6.35
N GLU A 29 -6.48 -13.89 -7.22
CA GLU A 29 -7.57 -14.75 -6.78
C GLU A 29 -7.07 -15.90 -5.89
N ALA A 30 -5.95 -16.53 -6.26
CA ALA A 30 -5.35 -17.61 -5.47
C ALA A 30 -4.88 -17.11 -4.09
N ALA A 31 -4.25 -15.93 -4.03
CA ALA A 31 -3.90 -15.25 -2.79
C ALA A 31 -5.13 -15.00 -1.92
N ASN A 32 -6.22 -14.53 -2.52
CA ASN A 32 -7.46 -14.24 -1.78
C ASN A 32 -8.15 -15.50 -1.26
N ILE A 33 -8.13 -16.59 -2.02
CA ILE A 33 -8.64 -17.89 -1.54
C ILE A 33 -7.85 -18.34 -0.30
N ASN A 34 -6.52 -18.18 -0.30
CA ASN A 34 -5.71 -18.50 0.87
C ASN A 34 -6.04 -17.60 2.06
N ALA A 35 -6.10 -16.28 1.86
CA ALA A 35 -6.42 -15.31 2.90
C ALA A 35 -7.82 -15.53 3.49
N VAL A 36 -8.85 -15.45 2.66
CA VAL A 36 -10.25 -15.39 3.12
C VAL A 36 -10.79 -16.79 3.40
N ARG A 37 -10.69 -17.71 2.44
CA ARG A 37 -11.36 -19.02 2.56
C ARG A 37 -10.59 -19.99 3.45
N ARG A 38 -9.27 -20.02 3.38
CA ARG A 38 -8.45 -21.00 4.12
C ARG A 38 -8.06 -20.49 5.51
N LEU A 39 -7.74 -19.20 5.65
CA LEU A 39 -7.25 -18.61 6.90
C LEU A 39 -8.27 -17.74 7.63
N GLY A 40 -9.41 -17.41 7.02
CA GLY A 40 -10.42 -16.56 7.64
C GLY A 40 -9.94 -15.12 7.87
N MET A 41 -9.00 -14.63 7.06
CA MET A 41 -8.44 -13.28 7.13
C MET A 41 -9.24 -12.29 6.26
N SER A 42 -8.88 -11.00 6.34
CA SER A 42 -9.36 -9.97 5.41
C SER A 42 -8.93 -10.27 3.96
N ASP A 43 -9.61 -9.63 3.02
CA ASP A 43 -9.33 -9.73 1.58
C ASP A 43 -7.89 -9.28 1.25
N HIS A 44 -7.17 -10.12 0.51
CA HIS A 44 -5.85 -9.82 -0.09
C HIS A 44 -5.92 -10.07 -1.61
N GLY A 45 -7.10 -9.82 -2.19
CA GLY A 45 -7.42 -10.03 -3.60
C GLY A 45 -7.44 -8.73 -4.41
N PRO A 46 -8.09 -8.72 -5.59
CA PRO A 46 -8.08 -7.57 -6.49
C PRO A 46 -8.59 -6.25 -5.89
N VAL A 47 -9.49 -6.32 -4.89
CA VAL A 47 -10.01 -5.13 -4.21
C VAL A 47 -8.95 -4.51 -3.29
N HIS A 48 -8.28 -5.33 -2.48
CA HIS A 48 -7.13 -4.89 -1.68
C HIS A 48 -6.08 -4.20 -2.55
N ILE A 49 -5.61 -4.89 -3.59
CA ILE A 49 -4.57 -4.39 -4.50
C ILE A 49 -4.97 -3.04 -5.13
N GLN A 50 -6.23 -2.90 -5.52
CA GLN A 50 -6.75 -1.65 -6.07
C GLN A 50 -6.72 -0.49 -5.07
N ILE A 51 -7.04 -0.75 -3.79
CA ILE A 51 -7.02 0.25 -2.72
C ILE A 51 -5.58 0.70 -2.48
N VAL A 52 -4.66 -0.25 -2.30
CA VAL A 52 -3.23 0.02 -2.05
C VAL A 52 -2.61 0.81 -3.21
N ALA A 53 -2.86 0.42 -4.47
CA ALA A 53 -2.32 1.13 -5.64
C ALA A 53 -2.83 2.58 -5.73
N ASN A 54 -4.10 2.82 -5.42
CA ASN A 54 -4.66 4.17 -5.37
C ASN A 54 -4.05 5.00 -4.23
N GLY A 55 -3.87 4.38 -3.06
CA GLY A 55 -3.21 4.99 -1.91
C GLY A 55 -1.78 5.41 -2.23
N CYS A 56 -1.01 4.51 -2.85
CA CYS A 56 0.36 4.74 -3.28
C CYS A 56 0.49 5.99 -4.16
N VAL A 57 -0.30 6.05 -5.24
CA VAL A 57 -0.25 7.17 -6.18
C VAL A 57 -0.71 8.47 -5.52
N LYS A 58 -1.70 8.42 -4.63
CA LYS A 58 -2.18 9.61 -3.92
C LYS A 58 -1.12 10.17 -2.98
N ILE A 59 -0.50 9.31 -2.16
CA ILE A 59 0.58 9.70 -1.25
C ILE A 59 1.77 10.25 -2.03
N LEU A 60 2.26 9.52 -3.03
CA LEU A 60 3.40 9.94 -3.85
C LEU A 60 3.16 11.31 -4.49
N ARG A 61 1.97 11.55 -5.05
CA ARG A 61 1.64 12.83 -5.67
C ARG A 61 1.58 13.99 -4.68
N LEU A 62 1.09 13.76 -3.46
CA LEU A 62 1.08 14.79 -2.41
C LEU A 62 2.51 15.15 -1.98
N LEU A 63 3.38 14.14 -1.84
CA LEU A 63 4.80 14.34 -1.55
C LEU A 63 5.49 15.17 -2.65
N VAL A 64 5.31 14.77 -3.92
CA VAL A 64 5.87 15.49 -5.07
C VAL A 64 5.31 16.91 -5.18
N GLU A 65 4.00 17.12 -4.94
CA GLU A 65 3.39 18.46 -4.92
C GLU A 65 4.00 19.35 -3.83
N ALA A 66 4.39 18.78 -2.70
CA ALA A 66 5.07 19.48 -1.61
C ALA A 66 6.58 19.67 -1.84
N GLY A 67 7.12 19.24 -2.99
CA GLY A 67 8.53 19.37 -3.33
C GLY A 67 9.45 18.31 -2.71
N VAL A 68 8.88 17.22 -2.18
CA VAL A 68 9.68 16.07 -1.73
C VAL A 68 10.17 15.32 -2.97
N GLU A 69 11.49 15.24 -3.11
CA GLU A 69 12.14 14.50 -4.20
C GLU A 69 12.07 12.99 -3.94
N THR A 70 11.74 12.19 -4.95
CA THR A 70 11.64 10.73 -4.82
C THR A 70 12.99 10.06 -5.05
N SER A 71 13.19 8.85 -4.50
CA SER A 71 14.45 8.12 -4.70
C SER A 71 14.70 7.79 -6.16
N ALA A 72 13.64 7.51 -6.94
CA ALA A 72 13.77 7.34 -8.39
C ALA A 72 14.44 8.54 -9.07
N VAL A 73 14.12 9.77 -8.63
CA VAL A 73 14.73 10.99 -9.15
C VAL A 73 16.13 11.21 -8.59
N SER A 74 16.28 11.26 -7.27
CA SER A 74 17.52 11.68 -6.61
C SER A 74 18.66 10.67 -6.73
N GLU A 75 18.35 9.38 -6.85
CA GLU A 75 19.36 8.30 -6.82
C GLU A 75 19.60 7.67 -8.20
N HIS A 76 18.58 7.67 -9.07
CA HIS A 76 18.61 6.95 -10.35
C HIS A 76 18.46 7.85 -11.58
N GLY A 77 18.21 9.15 -11.40
CA GLY A 77 18.00 10.08 -12.52
C GLY A 77 16.74 9.79 -13.35
N LEU A 78 15.78 9.06 -12.77
CA LEU A 78 14.46 8.82 -13.34
C LEU A 78 13.54 10.04 -13.07
N THR A 79 12.27 9.91 -13.44
CA THR A 79 11.27 10.96 -13.27
C THR A 79 10.23 10.59 -12.21
N ASN A 80 9.46 11.58 -11.74
CA ASN A 80 8.29 11.31 -10.89
C ASN A 80 7.25 10.41 -11.58
N GLU A 81 7.18 10.42 -12.92
CA GLU A 81 6.33 9.49 -13.67
C GLU A 81 6.81 8.03 -13.54
N ASP A 82 8.12 7.81 -13.43
CA ASP A 82 8.71 6.49 -13.20
C ASP A 82 8.47 6.04 -11.75
N ALA A 83 8.52 6.96 -10.78
CA ALA A 83 8.16 6.68 -9.39
C ALA A 83 6.70 6.20 -9.26
N GLU A 84 5.77 6.78 -10.03
CA GLU A 84 4.39 6.30 -10.09
C GLU A 84 4.29 4.84 -10.62
N VAL A 85 5.10 4.50 -11.63
CA VAL A 85 5.18 3.14 -12.17
C VAL A 85 5.69 2.17 -11.10
N ILE A 86 6.75 2.54 -10.37
CA ILE A 86 7.34 1.73 -9.30
C ILE A 86 6.29 1.42 -8.24
N VAL A 87 5.64 2.43 -7.65
CA VAL A 87 4.72 2.21 -6.53
C VAL A 87 3.45 1.46 -6.95
N VAL A 88 2.95 1.67 -8.17
CA VAL A 88 1.78 0.94 -8.68
C VAL A 88 2.12 -0.52 -8.95
N LEU A 89 3.24 -0.79 -9.62
CA LEU A 89 3.64 -2.16 -9.90
C LEU A 89 3.98 -2.92 -8.62
N ALA A 90 4.67 -2.28 -7.68
CA ALA A 90 4.94 -2.87 -6.38
C ALA A 90 3.65 -3.20 -5.61
N ALA A 91 2.67 -2.28 -5.58
CA ALA A 91 1.35 -2.55 -5.00
C ALA A 91 0.66 -3.76 -5.65
N CYS A 92 0.77 -3.91 -6.97
CA CYS A 92 0.19 -5.04 -7.70
C CYS A 92 0.83 -6.40 -7.41
N LEU A 93 2.09 -6.40 -6.97
CA LEU A 93 2.89 -7.61 -6.81
C LEU A 93 3.18 -7.95 -5.34
N HIS A 94 2.98 -7.04 -4.39
CA HIS A 94 3.49 -7.22 -3.02
C HIS A 94 2.97 -8.47 -2.30
N ASP A 95 1.72 -8.86 -2.56
CA ASP A 95 1.05 -9.97 -1.89
C ASP A 95 0.81 -11.21 -2.76
N ILE A 96 1.30 -11.24 -4.01
CA ILE A 96 1.06 -12.39 -4.91
C ILE A 96 1.66 -13.70 -4.35
N GLY A 97 2.67 -13.60 -3.49
CA GLY A 97 3.25 -14.73 -2.76
C GLY A 97 2.27 -15.41 -1.81
N MET A 98 1.18 -14.75 -1.40
CA MET A 98 0.10 -15.40 -0.66
C MET A 98 -0.59 -16.49 -1.45
N ALA A 99 -0.49 -16.51 -2.80
CA ALA A 99 -0.95 -17.63 -3.61
C ALA A 99 -0.19 -18.93 -3.28
N VAL A 100 1.06 -18.82 -2.81
CA VAL A 100 1.90 -19.94 -2.36
C VAL A 100 1.61 -20.24 -0.89
N HIS A 101 1.85 -19.27 0.01
CA HIS A 101 1.61 -19.41 1.44
C HIS A 101 1.57 -18.05 2.14
N ARG A 102 0.91 -17.96 3.30
CA ARG A 102 0.87 -16.73 4.11
C ARG A 102 2.21 -16.44 4.80
N ASP A 103 2.82 -17.46 5.38
CA ASP A 103 4.13 -17.33 5.99
C ASP A 103 5.17 -17.05 4.91
N ASN A 104 6.01 -16.03 5.12
CA ASN A 104 7.03 -15.58 4.16
C ASN A 104 6.47 -15.14 2.79
N HIS A 105 5.18 -14.76 2.71
CA HIS A 105 4.56 -14.32 1.46
C HIS A 105 5.37 -13.26 0.72
N GLU A 106 6.06 -12.37 1.41
CA GLU A 106 6.89 -11.32 0.81
C GLU A 106 8.06 -11.92 0.00
N ASN A 107 8.70 -12.98 0.52
CA ASN A 107 9.75 -13.69 -0.20
C ASN A 107 9.20 -14.46 -1.41
N PHE A 108 8.01 -15.06 -1.26
CA PHE A 108 7.32 -15.68 -2.40
C PHE A 108 6.92 -14.64 -3.45
N SER A 109 6.51 -13.44 -3.02
CA SER A 109 6.22 -12.31 -3.90
C SER A 109 7.47 -11.83 -4.64
N LEU A 110 8.67 -11.89 -4.06
CA LEU A 110 9.90 -11.61 -4.82
C LEU A 110 10.14 -12.64 -5.93
N MET A 111 9.95 -13.93 -5.64
CA MET A 111 10.18 -15.00 -6.61
C MET A 111 9.20 -14.95 -7.79
N LEU A 112 7.92 -14.69 -7.52
CA LEU A 112 6.89 -14.53 -8.56
C LEU A 112 6.96 -13.13 -9.21
N GLY A 113 7.34 -12.12 -8.44
CA GLY A 113 7.30 -10.72 -8.80
C GLY A 113 8.44 -10.32 -9.74
N TYR A 114 9.65 -10.87 -9.59
CA TYR A 114 10.74 -10.55 -10.52
C TYR A 114 10.42 -10.87 -11.99
N PRO A 115 10.06 -12.11 -12.37
CA PRO A 115 9.72 -12.41 -13.76
C PRO A 115 8.48 -11.63 -14.22
N LYS A 116 7.49 -11.43 -13.34
CA LYS A 116 6.26 -10.69 -13.68
C LYS A 116 6.53 -9.20 -13.91
N ALA A 117 7.35 -8.56 -13.08
CA ALA A 117 7.76 -7.17 -13.25
C ALA A 117 8.53 -6.98 -14.56
N ARG A 118 9.47 -7.88 -14.87
CA ARG A 118 10.19 -7.83 -16.16
C ARG A 118 9.25 -7.99 -17.35
N GLN A 119 8.28 -8.90 -17.28
CA GLN A 119 7.28 -9.10 -18.33
C GLN A 119 6.40 -7.85 -18.52
N LEU A 120 5.90 -7.27 -17.43
CA LEU A 120 4.98 -6.12 -17.47
C LEU A 120 5.67 -4.81 -17.86
N LEU A 121 6.97 -4.68 -17.59
CA LEU A 121 7.77 -3.50 -17.95
C LEU A 121 8.47 -3.63 -19.30
N ALA A 122 8.40 -4.80 -19.95
CA ALA A 122 9.00 -5.02 -21.25
C ALA A 122 8.40 -4.06 -22.30
N GLY A 123 9.27 -3.34 -23.01
CA GLY A 123 8.86 -2.34 -24.00
C GLY A 123 8.46 -0.97 -23.42
N LEU A 124 8.33 -0.84 -22.10
CA LEU A 124 8.21 0.46 -21.42
C LEU A 124 9.56 1.06 -21.05
N TYR A 125 10.55 0.20 -20.79
CA TYR A 125 11.91 0.57 -20.42
C TYR A 125 12.93 -0.30 -21.14
N ASP A 126 14.05 0.32 -21.51
CA ASP A 126 15.26 -0.36 -21.96
C ASP A 126 16.26 -0.50 -20.79
N GLU A 127 17.26 -1.37 -20.94
CA GLU A 127 18.38 -1.41 -20.01
C GLU A 127 19.22 -0.12 -20.11
N PRO A 128 19.72 0.44 -18.99
CA PRO A 128 19.70 -0.10 -17.62
C PRO A 128 18.45 0.26 -16.78
N ASN A 129 17.56 1.11 -17.30
CA ASN A 129 16.40 1.61 -16.54
C ASN A 129 15.40 0.49 -16.21
N LEU A 130 15.22 -0.49 -17.08
CA LEU A 130 14.39 -1.66 -16.81
C LEU A 130 14.85 -2.39 -15.54
N THR A 131 16.15 -2.70 -15.43
CA THR A 131 16.70 -3.34 -14.23
C THR A 131 16.54 -2.46 -12.98
N THR A 132 16.73 -1.15 -13.12
CA THR A 132 16.58 -0.19 -12.02
C THR A 132 15.14 -0.18 -11.47
N VAL A 133 14.14 -0.01 -12.34
CA VAL A 133 12.72 0.01 -11.96
C VAL A 133 12.31 -1.32 -11.34
N VAL A 134 12.76 -2.45 -11.91
CA VAL A 134 12.47 -3.78 -11.36
C VAL A 134 13.09 -3.93 -9.96
N SER A 135 14.31 -3.46 -9.75
CA SER A 135 14.98 -3.48 -8.45
C SER A 135 14.20 -2.68 -7.40
N GLU A 136 13.76 -1.46 -7.74
CA GLU A 136 12.96 -0.62 -6.82
C GLU A 136 11.59 -1.25 -6.50
N VAL A 137 10.94 -1.89 -7.48
CA VAL A 137 9.70 -2.64 -7.27
C VAL A 137 9.92 -3.79 -6.29
N LEU A 138 10.96 -4.60 -6.48
CA LEU A 138 11.28 -5.72 -5.59
C LEU A 138 11.65 -5.25 -4.19
N HIS A 139 12.41 -4.15 -4.08
CA HIS A 139 12.75 -3.55 -2.81
C HIS A 139 11.51 -3.09 -2.04
N ALA A 140 10.58 -2.41 -2.72
CA ALA A 140 9.29 -2.05 -2.13
C ALA A 140 8.50 -3.29 -1.66
N ILE A 141 8.48 -4.36 -2.45
CA ILE A 141 7.83 -5.63 -2.09
C ILE A 141 8.46 -6.24 -0.82
N ILE A 142 9.77 -6.29 -0.65
CA ILE A 142 10.30 -6.87 0.61
C ILE A 142 10.14 -5.92 1.80
N ALA A 143 10.24 -4.62 1.54
CA ALA A 143 10.20 -3.58 2.57
C ALA A 143 8.80 -3.27 3.10
N HIS A 144 7.70 -3.70 2.46
CA HIS A 144 6.35 -3.50 3.00
C HIS A 144 6.11 -4.29 4.30
N ARG A 145 6.91 -5.33 4.54
CA ARG A 145 6.89 -6.12 5.78
C ARG A 145 7.15 -5.23 7.00
N ARG A 146 6.44 -5.48 8.10
CA ARG A 146 6.41 -4.61 9.31
C ARG A 146 7.81 -4.27 9.86
N ASP A 147 8.70 -5.25 9.96
CA ASP A 147 10.02 -5.16 10.60
C ASP A 147 11.17 -4.81 9.64
N VAL A 148 10.91 -4.70 8.33
CA VAL A 148 11.94 -4.34 7.34
C VAL A 148 11.91 -2.85 7.06
N GLN A 149 12.94 -2.08 7.43
CA GLN A 149 12.97 -0.65 7.13
C GLN A 149 13.07 -0.41 5.61
N PRO A 150 12.14 0.36 4.99
CA PRO A 150 12.29 0.82 3.61
C PRO A 150 13.51 1.71 3.45
N LEU A 151 14.23 1.55 2.34
CA LEU A 151 15.42 2.37 2.02
C LEU A 151 15.15 3.43 0.95
N SER A 152 14.02 3.34 0.23
CA SER A 152 13.58 4.35 -0.74
C SER A 152 12.26 4.99 -0.32
N LEU A 153 11.96 6.16 -0.87
CA LEU A 153 10.68 6.83 -0.64
C LEU A 153 9.52 5.96 -1.13
N GLU A 154 9.65 5.41 -2.33
CA GLU A 154 8.66 4.57 -3.02
C GLU A 154 8.32 3.31 -2.20
N ALA A 155 9.32 2.66 -1.61
CA ALA A 155 9.13 1.53 -0.72
C ALA A 155 8.36 1.92 0.57
N GLY A 156 8.65 3.10 1.11
CA GLY A 156 7.89 3.63 2.24
C GLY A 156 6.44 3.98 1.88
N VAL A 157 6.21 4.53 0.67
CA VAL A 157 4.87 4.82 0.15
C VAL A 157 4.03 3.55 0.11
N LEU A 158 4.58 2.45 -0.45
CA LEU A 158 3.88 1.17 -0.47
C LEU A 158 3.56 0.66 0.93
N LYS A 159 4.56 0.66 1.83
CA LYS A 159 4.38 0.20 3.23
C LYS A 159 3.24 0.92 3.94
N VAL A 160 3.19 2.26 3.82
CA VAL A 160 2.15 3.05 4.47
C VAL A 160 0.82 2.82 3.77
N ALA A 161 0.75 2.85 2.44
CA ALA A 161 -0.49 2.65 1.69
C ALA A 161 -1.14 1.29 1.96
N ASP A 162 -0.35 0.22 2.07
CA ASP A 162 -0.82 -1.12 2.44
C ASP A 162 -1.46 -1.12 3.84
N ALA A 163 -0.83 -0.43 4.80
CA ALA A 163 -1.39 -0.30 6.15
C ALA A 163 -2.78 0.36 6.17
N LEU A 164 -3.11 1.22 5.20
CA LEU A 164 -4.35 2.00 5.20
C LEU A 164 -5.60 1.21 4.78
N ASP A 165 -5.47 -0.01 4.24
CA ASP A 165 -6.61 -0.87 3.94
C ASP A 165 -7.19 -1.55 5.19
N MET A 166 -7.67 -0.73 6.13
CA MET A 166 -8.07 -1.16 7.49
C MET A 166 -9.52 -0.81 7.88
N THR A 167 -10.35 -0.39 6.92
CA THR A 167 -11.75 0.02 7.20
C THR A 167 -12.65 -1.17 7.52
N GLN A 168 -13.73 -0.92 8.26
CA GLN A 168 -14.69 -1.93 8.76
C GLN A 168 -15.26 -2.87 7.68
N GLY A 169 -15.41 -2.40 6.43
CA GLY A 169 -15.89 -3.22 5.31
C GLY A 169 -14.95 -4.38 4.98
N ARG A 170 -13.69 -4.30 5.41
CA ARG A 170 -12.62 -5.26 5.12
C ARG A 170 -12.52 -6.37 6.17
N SER A 171 -13.05 -6.14 7.38
CA SER A 171 -13.05 -7.09 8.50
C SER A 171 -14.36 -7.88 8.66
N ARG A 172 -15.28 -7.79 7.70
CA ARG A 172 -16.62 -8.39 7.80
C ARG A 172 -16.61 -9.92 7.79
N ILE A 173 -15.80 -10.54 6.93
CA ILE A 173 -15.76 -12.01 6.76
C ILE A 173 -15.15 -12.73 7.98
N PRO A 174 -14.03 -12.27 8.57
CA PRO A 174 -13.49 -12.85 9.82
C PRO A 174 -14.44 -12.77 11.02
N PHE A 175 -15.30 -11.75 11.07
CA PHE A 175 -16.24 -11.55 12.18
C PHE A 175 -17.43 -12.51 12.08
N GLU A 176 -18.00 -12.67 10.88
CA GLU A 176 -19.14 -13.58 10.63
C GLU A 176 -18.75 -15.06 10.83
N SER A 177 -17.46 -15.42 10.72
CA SER A 177 -16.94 -16.77 11.00
C SER A 177 -16.70 -17.06 12.49
N GLY A 178 -17.02 -16.13 13.39
CA GLY A 178 -16.94 -16.32 14.84
C GLY A 178 -15.56 -16.05 15.46
N ALA A 179 -14.58 -15.58 14.70
CA ALA A 179 -13.27 -15.16 15.19
C ALA A 179 -13.33 -13.74 15.80
N VAL A 180 -13.98 -13.61 16.96
CA VAL A 180 -13.97 -12.37 17.73
C VAL A 180 -12.62 -12.25 18.45
N ASN A 181 -11.74 -11.42 17.92
CA ASN A 181 -10.49 -11.04 18.58
C ASN A 181 -10.37 -9.51 18.59
N ILE A 182 -9.43 -8.97 19.39
CA ILE A 182 -9.29 -7.51 19.53
C ILE A 182 -8.99 -6.82 18.19
N HIS A 183 -8.39 -7.52 17.23
CA HIS A 183 -8.10 -7.01 15.88
C HIS A 183 -9.36 -6.90 15.02
N SER A 184 -10.28 -7.86 15.07
CA SER A 184 -11.54 -7.79 14.30
C SER A 184 -12.49 -6.72 14.86
N VAL A 185 -12.52 -6.54 16.18
CA VAL A 185 -13.32 -5.49 16.83
C VAL A 185 -12.76 -4.09 16.56
N SER A 186 -11.43 -3.92 16.63
CA SER A 186 -10.80 -2.61 16.37
C SER A 186 -10.84 -2.21 14.90
N ALA A 187 -10.73 -3.16 13.95
CA ALA A 187 -10.91 -2.86 12.53
C ALA A 187 -12.35 -2.43 12.19
N GLN A 188 -13.37 -3.02 12.84
CA GLN A 188 -14.77 -2.58 12.69
C GLN A 188 -15.03 -1.16 13.22
N ALA A 189 -14.15 -0.67 14.08
CA ALA A 189 -14.27 0.67 14.61
C ALA A 189 -13.78 1.76 13.64
N ILE A 190 -13.13 1.39 12.53
CA ILE A 190 -12.65 2.33 11.50
C ILE A 190 -13.71 2.46 10.42
N GLU A 191 -14.38 3.61 10.37
CA GLU A 191 -15.39 3.90 9.37
C GLU A 191 -14.77 4.25 8.02
N ALA A 192 -13.80 5.17 8.03
CA ALA A 192 -13.16 5.66 6.82
C ALA A 192 -11.70 6.07 7.07
N VAL A 193 -10.89 5.95 6.02
CA VAL A 193 -9.52 6.46 5.97
C VAL A 193 -9.42 7.36 4.75
N LYS A 194 -8.98 8.59 4.93
CA LYS A 194 -8.73 9.56 3.85
C LYS A 194 -7.27 9.96 3.85
N ILE A 195 -6.68 9.98 2.66
CA ILE A 195 -5.34 10.52 2.41
C ILE A 195 -5.56 11.91 1.82
N GLU A 196 -5.10 12.96 2.48
CA GLU A 196 -5.33 14.34 2.09
C GLU A 196 -4.04 15.15 2.15
N LYS A 197 -4.05 16.36 1.59
CA LYS A 197 -2.95 17.31 1.78
C LYS A 197 -2.97 17.75 3.24
N GLY A 198 -1.83 17.63 3.91
CA GLY A 198 -1.72 18.04 5.31
C GLY A 198 -1.56 19.54 5.50
N GLU A 199 -1.75 19.97 6.74
CA GLU A 199 -1.63 21.36 7.17
C GLU A 199 -0.19 21.67 7.60
N GLU A 200 0.45 20.77 8.37
CA GLU A 200 1.84 20.92 8.81
C GLU A 200 2.81 20.07 7.98
N LEU A 201 2.41 18.83 7.66
CA LEU A 201 3.20 17.89 6.87
C LEU A 201 2.56 17.65 5.49
N PRO A 202 3.35 17.22 4.47
CA PRO A 202 2.84 17.03 3.10
C PRO A 202 1.57 16.16 3.00
N VAL A 203 1.47 15.10 3.80
CA VAL A 203 0.40 14.11 3.74
C VAL A 203 -0.32 14.04 5.08
N ARG A 204 -1.64 14.13 5.06
CA ARG A 204 -2.52 13.86 6.21
C ARG A 204 -3.28 12.56 6.02
N LEU A 205 -3.23 11.72 7.05
CA LEU A 205 -4.05 10.52 7.17
C LEU A 205 -5.19 10.81 8.14
N ASP A 206 -6.37 11.08 7.60
CA ASP A 206 -7.58 11.38 8.37
C ASP A 206 -8.41 10.11 8.55
N ILE A 207 -8.54 9.66 9.80
CA ILE A 207 -9.14 8.38 10.18
C ILE A 207 -10.42 8.65 10.98
N LEU A 208 -11.56 8.24 10.42
CA LEU A 208 -12.85 8.35 11.09
C LEU A 208 -13.14 7.04 11.85
N LEU A 209 -13.37 7.17 13.15
CA LEU A 209 -13.64 6.08 14.08
C LEU A 209 -15.08 6.16 14.58
N ASN A 210 -15.81 5.05 14.59
CA ASN A 210 -17.15 5.01 15.20
C ASN A 210 -17.12 4.70 16.72
N ASN A 211 -15.99 4.19 17.24
CA ASN A 211 -15.77 3.96 18.66
C ASN A 211 -14.25 3.92 18.98
N SER A 212 -13.90 4.00 20.27
CA SER A 212 -12.50 4.10 20.72
C SER A 212 -11.66 2.84 20.49
N ALA A 213 -12.26 1.67 20.21
CA ALA A 213 -11.50 0.45 19.93
C ALA A 213 -10.64 0.59 18.66
N GLY A 214 -11.02 1.49 17.73
CA GLY A 214 -10.27 1.72 16.50
C GLY A 214 -8.89 2.32 16.72
N ILE A 215 -8.67 3.00 17.85
CA ILE A 215 -7.36 3.55 18.24
C ILE A 215 -6.30 2.45 18.26
N PHE A 216 -6.66 1.24 18.75
CA PHE A 216 -5.73 0.11 18.78
C PHE A 216 -5.20 -0.24 17.39
N GLN A 217 -6.03 -0.11 16.35
CA GLN A 217 -5.62 -0.44 15.00
C GLN A 217 -4.78 0.66 14.36
N VAL A 218 -5.06 1.93 14.70
CA VAL A 218 -4.19 3.06 14.36
C VAL A 218 -2.79 2.88 14.99
N ASP A 219 -2.72 2.54 16.27
CA ASP A 219 -1.45 2.39 17.00
C ASP A 219 -0.68 1.11 16.60
N GLU A 220 -1.33 -0.05 16.55
CA GLU A 220 -0.63 -1.32 16.31
C GLU A 220 -0.28 -1.54 14.85
N LEU A 221 -1.11 -1.10 13.91
CA LEU A 221 -0.90 -1.35 12.49
C LEU A 221 -0.22 -0.17 11.79
N LEU A 222 -0.87 1.00 11.80
CA LEU A 222 -0.40 2.16 11.04
C LEU A 222 0.83 2.78 11.67
N LYS A 223 0.77 3.17 12.95
CA LYS A 223 1.84 3.90 13.64
C LYS A 223 3.16 3.13 13.64
N ARG A 224 3.12 1.81 13.86
CA ARG A 224 4.32 0.95 13.78
C ARG A 224 4.93 0.90 12.37
N LYS A 225 4.10 0.76 11.32
CA LYS A 225 4.59 0.76 9.94
C LYS A 225 5.11 2.14 9.54
N LEU A 226 4.42 3.21 9.93
CA LEU A 226 4.81 4.59 9.63
C LEU A 226 6.13 4.96 10.31
N ALA A 227 6.27 4.70 11.61
CA ALA A 227 7.49 4.98 12.37
C ALA A 227 8.72 4.22 11.83
N ASN A 228 8.50 3.03 11.25
CA ASN A 228 9.53 2.24 10.59
C ASN A 228 9.51 2.43 9.06
N SER A 229 9.20 3.63 8.57
CA SER A 229 9.20 3.97 7.14
C SER A 229 9.92 5.29 6.87
N THR A 230 10.33 5.47 5.62
CA THR A 230 10.86 6.73 5.08
C THR A 230 9.81 7.85 5.06
N LEU A 231 8.54 7.56 5.33
CA LEU A 231 7.42 8.53 5.32
C LEU A 231 7.14 9.17 6.67
N ALA A 232 7.72 8.66 7.75
CA ALA A 232 7.56 9.22 9.09
C ALA A 232 7.67 10.76 9.16
N PRO A 233 8.68 11.43 8.53
CA PRO A 233 8.82 12.89 8.62
C PRO A 233 7.84 13.66 7.71
N TYR A 234 7.04 13.00 6.88
CA TYR A 234 6.18 13.64 5.87
C TYR A 234 4.68 13.42 6.09
N VAL A 235 4.31 12.69 7.14
CA VAL A 235 2.93 12.25 7.35
C VAL A 235 2.44 12.68 8.73
N GLU A 236 1.33 13.41 8.75
CA GLU A 236 0.54 13.67 9.96
C GLU A 236 -0.66 12.69 10.01
N VAL A 237 -0.96 12.15 11.19
CA VAL A 237 -2.10 11.24 11.40
C VAL A 237 -3.10 11.92 12.33
N VAL A 238 -4.37 11.96 11.92
CA VAL A 238 -5.46 12.54 12.70
C VAL A 238 -6.60 11.52 12.80
N ALA A 239 -6.99 11.16 14.01
CA ALA A 239 -8.11 10.26 14.26
C ALA A 239 -9.29 11.00 14.92
N HIS A 240 -10.50 10.83 14.39
CA HIS A 240 -11.73 11.46 14.88
C HIS A 240 -12.73 10.41 15.34
N LEU A 241 -13.44 10.67 16.44
CA LEU A 241 -14.54 9.82 16.92
C LEU A 241 -15.88 10.39 16.47
N GLU A 242 -16.71 9.59 15.81
CA GLU A 242 -18.04 9.99 15.33
C GLU A 242 -18.95 10.39 16.52
N GLY A 243 -19.48 11.61 16.51
CA GLY A 243 -20.47 12.09 17.48
C GLY A 243 -19.95 12.83 18.73
N GLU A 244 -18.63 12.91 18.97
CA GLU A 244 -18.03 13.80 19.98
C GLU A 244 -17.18 14.88 19.28
N GLU A 245 -17.36 16.16 19.65
CA GLU A 245 -16.45 17.24 19.23
C GLU A 245 -15.02 16.91 19.68
N HIS A 246 -14.15 16.69 18.68
CA HIS A 246 -12.70 16.83 18.76
C HIS A 246 -12.01 16.20 19.99
N LYS A 247 -11.89 14.87 20.03
CA LYS A 247 -10.67 14.30 20.58
C LYS A 247 -9.59 14.32 19.50
N ILE A 248 -8.81 15.39 19.48
CA ILE A 248 -7.48 15.39 18.85
C ILE A 248 -6.63 14.44 19.68
N LEU A 249 -6.68 13.14 19.37
CA LEU A 249 -5.73 12.19 19.90
C LEU A 249 -4.49 12.29 19.01
N ASP A 250 -3.69 13.29 19.37
CA ASP A 250 -2.29 13.51 19.01
C ASP A 250 -1.93 13.78 17.54
N ILE A 251 -1.44 14.99 17.27
CA ILE A 251 -0.51 15.24 16.16
C ILE A 251 0.80 14.57 16.56
N HIS A 252 0.98 13.31 16.16
CA HIS A 252 2.24 12.63 16.39
C HIS A 252 3.25 13.03 15.32
N LYS A 253 4.27 13.77 15.73
CA LYS A 253 5.51 13.99 14.97
C LYS A 253 6.44 12.84 15.34
N PHE A 254 6.91 12.09 14.34
CA PHE A 254 7.87 10.99 14.51
C PHE A 254 9.30 11.49 14.37
#